data_AF-A0A978T5T5-F1
#
_entry.id   AF-A0A978T5T5-F1
#
_cell.length_a   1.000
_cell.length_b   1.000
_cell.length_c   1.000
_cell.angle_alpha   90.00
_cell.angle_beta   90.00
_cell.angle_gamma   90.00
#
_symmetry.space_group_name_H-M   'P 1'
#
loop_
_entity.id
_entity.type
_entity.pdbx_description
1 polymer ?
#
loop_
_entity_poly.entity_id
_entity_poly.type
_entity_poly.pdbx_seq_one_letter_code
_entity_poly.pdbx_strand_id
1 'polypeptide(L)'
;MGKKNMKTMTKVLIAAATVGGMTIVGMETASALSLITARYSGNDCSGVFGRFAECYVSPPNSSVKLSPIIAKFDVGQSGPAINTNIFPTVSGQEWSFSPNNGRGFPTSASIGSWTYNPGPKDPAIKYWVAKGGNAFNLFFYVNPTHTQPGGVCHGNGLTSLACFQKAVATKSGVWQTPPTKKGNPAGLSHISFYGERVSQEEVPEPLTIMGSVLALGLGWGMKQQQQKRKTSQV
;
A
#
# COMPACT_ATOMS: atom_id res chain seq x y z
N MET A 1 44.95 5.05 39.01
CA MET A 1 44.76 6.12 40.00
C MET A 1 45.38 7.40 39.46
N GLY A 2 44.59 8.42 39.17
CA GLY A 2 45.08 9.66 38.57
C GLY A 2 44.03 10.76 38.66
N LYS A 3 43.87 11.29 39.87
CA LYS A 3 42.97 12.40 40.23
C LYS A 3 43.51 13.69 39.57
N LYS A 4 42.71 14.36 38.74
CA LYS A 4 42.94 15.78 38.38
C LYS A 4 41.70 16.59 38.75
N ASN A 5 41.88 17.39 39.80
CA ASN A 5 40.98 18.47 40.21
C ASN A 5 41.14 19.63 39.23
N MET A 6 40.04 20.24 38.75
CA MET A 6 40.10 21.66 38.38
C MET A 6 38.72 22.35 38.45
N LYS A 7 38.62 23.15 39.52
CA LYS A 7 38.05 24.50 39.65
C LYS A 7 36.66 24.80 39.04
N THR A 8 35.74 24.94 39.99
CA THR A 8 34.54 25.77 40.01
C THR A 8 34.73 27.12 39.30
N MET A 9 33.80 27.45 38.40
CA MET A 9 33.50 28.84 38.03
C MET A 9 32.00 29.07 38.12
N THR A 10 31.62 29.78 39.18
CA THR A 10 30.29 30.36 39.37
C THR A 10 30.19 31.62 38.51
N LYS A 11 29.19 31.68 37.63
CA LYS A 11 28.66 32.95 37.09
C LYS A 11 27.16 32.98 37.29
N VAL A 12 26.71 34.17 37.68
CA VAL A 12 25.43 34.52 38.29
C VAL A 12 24.61 35.35 37.28
N LEU A 13 23.27 35.27 37.43
CA LEU A 13 22.20 36.15 36.89
C LEU A 13 21.94 36.03 35.36
N ILE A 14 20.72 36.06 34.83
CA ILE A 14 19.52 36.85 35.15
C ILE A 14 18.26 36.01 34.87
N ALA A 15 17.28 36.04 35.79
CA ALA A 15 15.94 35.52 35.57
C ALA A 15 15.12 36.52 34.73
N ALA A 16 14.69 36.12 33.54
CA ALA A 16 13.61 36.75 32.82
C ALA A 16 12.41 35.80 32.85
N ALA A 17 11.43 36.11 33.71
CA ALA A 17 10.17 35.38 33.77
C ALA A 17 9.29 35.80 32.58
N THR A 18 9.45 35.12 31.45
CA THR A 18 8.43 35.08 30.40
C THR A 18 7.43 34.00 30.76
N VAL A 19 6.24 34.40 31.21
CA VAL A 19 5.05 33.56 31.23
C VAL A 19 4.64 33.35 29.76
N GLY A 20 5.33 32.44 29.08
CA GLY A 20 4.97 31.94 27.77
C GLY A 20 4.15 30.68 27.97
N GLY A 21 2.87 30.70 27.62
CA GLY A 21 2.03 29.52 27.56
C GLY A 21 2.68 28.45 26.68
N MET A 22 3.24 27.43 27.32
CA MET A 22 3.89 26.31 26.66
C MET A 22 2.77 25.42 26.10
N THR A 23 2.35 25.69 24.87
CA THR A 23 1.58 24.73 24.09
C THR A 23 2.45 23.49 23.92
N ILE A 24 2.15 22.44 24.69
CA ILE A 24 2.66 21.10 24.45
C ILE A 24 2.07 20.67 23.11
N VAL A 25 2.80 20.94 22.03
CA VAL A 25 2.51 20.33 20.74
C VAL A 25 2.82 18.85 20.95
N GLY A 26 1.78 18.05 21.16
CA GLY A 26 1.90 16.60 21.23
C GLY A 26 2.55 16.14 19.95
N MET A 27 3.84 15.80 20.01
CA MET A 27 4.50 15.08 18.93
C MET A 27 3.87 13.70 18.92
N GLU A 28 2.88 13.49 18.07
CA GLU A 28 2.39 12.16 17.77
C GLU A 28 3.57 11.36 17.22
N THR A 29 4.10 10.46 18.04
CA THR A 29 5.11 9.51 17.59
C THR A 29 4.44 8.61 16.55
N ALA A 30 4.65 8.91 15.27
CA ALA A 30 4.26 8.01 14.20
C ALA A 30 4.90 6.65 14.49
N SER A 31 4.08 5.68 14.86
CA SER A 31 4.56 4.35 15.20
C SER A 31 5.16 3.72 13.95
N ALA A 32 6.46 3.44 13.99
CA ALA A 32 7.15 2.79 12.88
C ALA A 32 6.50 1.42 12.61
N LEU A 33 6.24 1.12 11.34
CA LEU A 33 5.67 -0.17 10.94
C LEU A 33 6.66 -1.32 11.20
N SER A 34 6.15 -2.50 11.53
CA SER A 34 6.95 -3.71 11.70
C SER A 34 7.07 -4.47 10.37
N LEU A 35 8.30 -4.78 9.96
CA LEU A 35 8.57 -5.58 8.77
C LEU A 35 8.44 -7.07 9.09
N ILE A 36 7.55 -7.77 8.38
CA ILE A 36 7.48 -9.22 8.37
C ILE A 36 8.27 -9.77 7.19
N THR A 37 9.03 -10.84 7.42
CA THR A 37 9.72 -11.60 6.38
C THR A 37 9.35 -13.08 6.49
N ALA A 38 8.82 -13.65 5.41
CA ALA A 38 8.51 -15.07 5.31
C ALA A 38 9.32 -15.71 4.17
N ARG A 39 9.99 -16.83 4.45
CA ARG A 39 10.83 -17.53 3.48
C ARG A 39 10.09 -18.71 2.86
N TYR A 40 10.20 -18.84 1.55
CA TYR A 40 9.60 -19.91 0.77
C TYR A 40 10.65 -20.62 -0.11
N SER A 41 10.47 -21.92 -0.34
CA SER A 41 11.25 -22.69 -1.31
C SER A 41 10.65 -22.56 -2.71
N GLY A 42 11.51 -22.55 -3.73
CA GLY A 42 11.11 -22.52 -5.13
C GLY A 42 10.97 -21.12 -5.73
N ASN A 43 10.01 -20.97 -6.64
CA ASN A 43 9.70 -19.74 -7.35
C ASN A 43 8.36 -19.17 -6.84
N ASP A 44 8.18 -17.86 -6.93
CA ASP A 44 6.94 -17.17 -6.59
C ASP A 44 5.85 -17.45 -7.64
N CYS A 45 5.93 -16.79 -8.80
CA CYS A 45 4.90 -16.81 -9.86
C CYS A 45 5.14 -17.87 -10.95
N SER A 46 5.96 -18.87 -10.66
CA SER A 46 6.02 -20.12 -11.42
C SER A 46 6.05 -21.32 -10.45
N GLY A 47 5.47 -21.12 -9.27
CA GLY A 47 5.52 -22.07 -8.16
C GLY A 47 4.49 -21.71 -7.09
N VAL A 48 4.96 -21.19 -5.96
CA VAL A 48 4.20 -21.05 -4.71
C VAL A 48 2.92 -20.23 -4.86
N PHE A 49 2.94 -19.14 -5.65
CA PHE A 49 1.82 -18.21 -5.80
C PHE A 49 1.06 -18.38 -7.12
N GLY A 50 1.41 -19.38 -7.93
CA GLY A 50 0.76 -19.68 -9.20
C GLY A 50 1.61 -19.29 -10.42
N ARG A 51 0.96 -18.71 -11.43
CA ARG A 51 1.55 -18.27 -12.72
C ARG A 51 1.40 -16.77 -12.87
N PHE A 52 2.33 -16.07 -13.54
CA PHE A 52 2.36 -14.59 -13.60
C PHE A 52 0.98 -13.91 -13.75
N ALA A 53 0.20 -14.22 -14.79
CA ALA A 53 -1.12 -13.59 -15.01
C ALA A 53 -2.15 -13.86 -13.88
N GLU A 54 -1.97 -14.96 -13.15
CA GLU A 54 -2.83 -15.40 -12.05
C GLU A 54 -2.04 -15.57 -10.75
N CYS A 55 -1.01 -14.75 -10.56
CA CYS A 55 -0.11 -14.89 -9.42
C CYS A 55 -0.63 -14.05 -8.25
N TYR A 56 -0.96 -14.71 -7.14
CA TYR A 56 -1.51 -14.06 -5.96
C TYR A 56 -0.72 -14.45 -4.72
N VAL A 57 -0.43 -13.47 -3.87
CA VAL A 57 0.00 -13.76 -2.50
C VAL A 57 -1.16 -14.47 -1.80
N SER A 58 -0.86 -15.65 -1.28
CA SER A 58 -1.76 -16.47 -0.49
C SER A 58 -0.97 -17.08 0.68
N PRO A 59 -1.58 -17.22 1.87
CA PRO A 59 -0.97 -17.98 2.96
C PRO A 59 -0.70 -19.44 2.54
N PRO A 60 0.33 -20.10 3.10
CA PRO A 60 0.54 -21.52 2.89
C PRO A 60 -0.74 -22.32 3.19
N ASN A 61 -1.07 -23.29 2.34
CA ASN A 61 -2.25 -24.15 2.49
C ASN A 61 -3.60 -23.41 2.46
N SER A 62 -3.66 -22.20 1.91
CA SER A 62 -4.91 -21.44 1.73
C SER A 62 -5.23 -21.26 0.26
N SER A 63 -6.52 -21.37 -0.09
CA SER A 63 -7.05 -20.99 -1.41
C SER A 63 -7.39 -19.50 -1.52
N VAL A 64 -7.27 -18.74 -0.42
CA VAL A 64 -7.61 -17.32 -0.39
C VAL A 64 -6.54 -16.51 -1.13
N LYS A 65 -6.95 -15.88 -2.23
CA LYS A 65 -6.14 -14.97 -3.05
C LYS A 65 -6.21 -13.56 -2.47
N LEU A 66 -5.11 -13.06 -1.92
CA LEU A 66 -5.11 -11.76 -1.23
C LEU A 66 -4.69 -10.61 -2.14
N SER A 67 -3.60 -10.77 -2.88
CA SER A 67 -2.96 -9.66 -3.57
C SER A 67 -2.34 -10.13 -4.89
N PRO A 68 -2.90 -9.73 -6.05
CA PRO A 68 -2.33 -10.08 -7.34
C PRO A 68 -0.98 -9.41 -7.58
N ILE A 69 -0.16 -10.03 -8.41
CA ILE A 69 1.09 -9.43 -8.88
C ILE A 69 0.81 -8.20 -9.74
N ILE A 70 1.52 -7.12 -9.45
CA ILE A 70 1.55 -5.88 -10.22
C ILE A 70 2.66 -5.96 -11.27
N ALA A 71 3.90 -6.15 -10.81
CA ALA A 71 5.08 -6.09 -11.65
C ALA A 71 6.18 -7.04 -11.15
N LYS A 72 7.02 -7.51 -12.07
CA LYS A 72 8.21 -8.32 -11.81
C LYS A 72 9.40 -7.74 -12.55
N PHE A 73 10.47 -7.47 -11.82
CA PHE A 73 11.72 -6.94 -12.33
C PHE A 73 12.78 -8.03 -12.30
N ASP A 74 13.11 -8.59 -13.45
CA ASP A 74 14.16 -9.59 -13.60
C ASP A 74 15.53 -8.93 -13.75
N VAL A 75 16.54 -9.48 -13.07
CA VAL A 75 17.92 -9.00 -13.23
C VAL A 75 18.42 -9.30 -14.65
N GLY A 76 19.04 -8.31 -15.27
CA GLY A 76 19.54 -8.39 -16.65
C GLY A 76 18.50 -8.07 -17.72
N GLN A 77 17.25 -7.76 -17.34
CA GLN A 77 16.22 -7.30 -18.27
C GLN A 77 16.11 -5.78 -18.28
N SER A 78 15.72 -5.22 -19.43
CA SER A 78 15.60 -3.77 -19.64
C SER A 78 14.37 -3.14 -18.99
N GLY A 79 13.38 -3.94 -18.57
CA GLY A 79 12.16 -3.46 -17.94
C GLY A 79 11.38 -4.57 -17.23
N PRO A 80 10.35 -4.20 -16.46
CA PRO A 80 9.52 -5.16 -15.75
C PRO A 80 8.52 -5.87 -16.67
N ALA A 81 8.17 -7.10 -16.31
CA ALA A 81 6.89 -7.67 -16.72
C ALA A 81 5.78 -7.08 -15.85
N ILE A 82 4.73 -6.53 -16.47
CA ILE A 82 3.62 -5.88 -15.78
C ILE A 82 2.32 -6.66 -16.05
N ASN A 83 1.49 -6.83 -15.03
CA ASN A 83 0.17 -7.44 -15.16
C ASN A 83 -0.86 -6.40 -15.62
N THR A 84 -0.76 -5.97 -16.88
CA THR A 84 -1.61 -4.92 -17.46
C THR A 84 -3.09 -5.28 -17.54
N ASN A 85 -3.42 -6.58 -17.50
CA ASN A 85 -4.81 -7.05 -17.45
C ASN A 85 -5.52 -6.65 -16.14
N ILE A 86 -4.78 -6.56 -15.03
CA ILE A 86 -5.31 -6.17 -13.71
C ILE A 86 -4.97 -4.70 -13.42
N PHE A 87 -3.81 -4.24 -13.87
CA PHE A 87 -3.25 -2.92 -13.55
C PHE A 87 -2.84 -2.17 -14.84
N PRO A 88 -3.81 -1.70 -15.63
CA PRO A 88 -3.54 -1.13 -16.95
C PRO A 88 -2.81 0.22 -16.91
N THR A 89 -2.80 0.90 -15.76
CA THR A 89 -2.18 2.22 -15.60
C THR A 89 -0.72 2.17 -15.20
N VAL A 90 -0.26 1.01 -14.71
CA VAL A 90 1.12 0.81 -14.26
C VAL A 90 2.04 0.69 -15.46
N SER A 91 3.10 1.50 -15.50
CA SER A 91 4.05 1.59 -16.61
C SER A 91 5.41 0.94 -16.34
N GLY A 92 5.76 0.70 -15.08
CA GLY A 92 7.07 0.20 -14.66
C GLY A 92 8.07 1.30 -14.32
N GLN A 93 7.78 2.57 -14.66
CA GLN A 93 8.65 3.72 -14.39
C GLN A 93 8.46 4.29 -12.98
N GLU A 94 7.46 3.81 -12.24
CA GLU A 94 7.10 4.29 -10.91
C GLU A 94 8.10 3.82 -9.83
N TRP A 95 8.94 2.83 -10.15
CA TRP A 95 9.89 2.24 -9.21
C TRP A 95 11.28 2.86 -9.30
N SER A 96 11.89 3.09 -8.14
CA SER A 96 13.31 3.37 -8.02
C SER A 96 13.96 2.37 -7.06
N PHE A 97 15.19 1.96 -7.37
CA PHE A 97 15.91 0.94 -6.62
C PHE A 97 17.25 1.49 -6.12
N SER A 98 17.55 1.25 -4.84
CA SER A 98 18.77 1.61 -4.13
C SER A 98 19.41 0.37 -3.51
N PRO A 99 20.06 -0.48 -4.33
CA PRO A 99 20.80 -1.63 -3.84
C PRO A 99 22.05 -1.23 -3.05
N ASN A 100 22.40 -2.02 -2.05
CA ASN A 100 23.47 -1.68 -1.12
C ASN A 100 24.88 -1.67 -1.74
N ASN A 101 25.04 -2.22 -2.95
CA ASN A 101 26.30 -2.20 -3.69
C ASN A 101 26.50 -0.91 -4.51
N GLY A 102 25.60 0.06 -4.41
CA GLY A 102 25.68 1.36 -5.07
C GLY A 102 25.44 1.34 -6.58
N ARG A 103 25.10 0.19 -7.17
CA ARG A 103 24.85 0.06 -8.62
C ARG A 103 23.36 0.10 -8.88
N GLY A 104 22.82 1.01 -9.71
CA GLY A 104 21.39 1.02 -10.06
C GLY A 104 20.87 -0.36 -10.53
N PHE A 105 19.55 -0.56 -10.45
CA PHE A 105 18.90 -1.75 -11.01
C PHE A 105 18.94 -1.71 -12.56
N PRO A 106 19.12 -2.82 -13.28
CA PRO A 106 19.18 -4.22 -12.82
C PRO A 106 20.55 -4.64 -12.26
N THR A 107 20.57 -5.10 -11.01
CA THR A 107 21.78 -5.63 -10.36
C THR A 107 21.46 -6.90 -9.58
N SER A 108 22.43 -7.79 -9.44
CA SER A 108 22.33 -9.01 -8.63
C SER A 108 22.52 -8.75 -7.12
N ALA A 109 22.38 -7.50 -6.66
CA ALA A 109 22.53 -7.12 -5.26
C ALA A 109 21.54 -7.88 -4.37
N SER A 110 22.07 -8.59 -3.39
CA SER A 110 21.28 -9.41 -2.48
C SER A 110 20.49 -8.61 -1.44
N ILE A 111 20.81 -7.33 -1.25
CA ILE A 111 20.18 -6.42 -0.29
C ILE A 111 19.98 -5.05 -0.94
N GLY A 112 18.89 -4.37 -0.59
CA GLY A 112 18.65 -2.98 -1.01
C GLY A 112 17.32 -2.43 -0.53
N SER A 113 16.95 -1.27 -1.06
CA SER A 113 15.65 -0.66 -0.85
C SER A 113 15.02 -0.18 -2.15
N TRP A 114 13.70 -0.18 -2.19
CA TRP A 114 12.90 0.32 -3.31
C TRP A 114 11.98 1.43 -2.84
N THR A 115 11.64 2.33 -3.76
CA THR A 115 10.56 3.30 -3.62
C THR A 115 9.62 3.17 -4.80
N TYR A 116 8.37 3.57 -4.59
CA TYR A 116 7.29 3.50 -5.56
C TYR A 116 6.51 4.81 -5.54
N ASN A 117 6.46 5.47 -6.68
CA ASN A 117 5.74 6.72 -6.88
C ASN A 117 4.52 6.48 -7.80
N PRO A 118 3.40 5.97 -7.27
CA PRO A 118 2.25 5.61 -8.08
C PRO A 118 1.61 6.84 -8.73
N GLY A 119 1.12 6.65 -9.96
CA GLY A 119 0.14 7.55 -10.55
C GLY A 119 -1.21 7.50 -9.80
N PRO A 120 -2.14 8.45 -10.07
CA PRO A 120 -3.40 8.55 -9.35
C PRO A 120 -4.31 7.30 -9.37
N LYS A 121 -4.13 6.43 -10.37
CA LYS A 121 -4.92 5.21 -10.58
C LYS A 121 -4.11 3.93 -10.36
N ASP A 122 -2.86 4.05 -9.94
CA ASP A 122 -2.01 2.90 -9.72
C ASP A 122 -2.29 2.26 -8.35
N PRO A 123 -2.12 0.93 -8.23
CA PRO A 123 -2.39 0.22 -6.99
C PRO A 123 -1.36 0.53 -5.92
N ALA A 124 -1.76 0.47 -4.65
CA ALA A 124 -0.81 0.47 -3.56
C ALA A 124 -0.10 -0.90 -3.42
N ILE A 125 1.19 -0.90 -3.09
CA ILE A 125 1.97 -2.12 -2.84
C ILE A 125 1.72 -2.58 -1.39
N LYS A 126 1.38 -3.85 -1.20
CA LYS A 126 1.23 -4.47 0.14
C LYS A 126 2.28 -5.52 0.42
N TYR A 127 2.71 -6.24 -0.61
CA TYR A 127 3.73 -7.27 -0.50
C TYR A 127 4.76 -7.12 -1.60
N TRP A 128 5.98 -7.55 -1.31
CA TRP A 128 7.02 -7.70 -2.31
C TRP A 128 7.86 -8.92 -2.03
N VAL A 129 8.47 -9.47 -3.07
CA VAL A 129 9.26 -10.69 -3.03
C VAL A 129 10.64 -10.42 -3.58
N ALA A 130 11.69 -10.83 -2.88
CA ALA A 130 13.03 -10.92 -3.45
C ALA A 130 13.45 -12.38 -3.61
N LYS A 131 13.63 -12.81 -4.85
CA LYS A 131 14.09 -14.16 -5.18
C LYS A 131 15.60 -14.18 -5.37
N GLY A 132 16.25 -15.19 -4.79
CA GLY A 132 17.65 -15.51 -5.05
C GLY A 132 17.90 -17.00 -4.85
N GLY A 133 18.60 -17.62 -5.80
CA GLY A 133 18.80 -19.07 -5.81
C GLY A 133 17.48 -19.86 -5.80
N ASN A 134 17.40 -20.92 -4.99
CA ASN A 134 16.29 -21.86 -4.97
C ASN A 134 15.15 -21.46 -4.01
N ALA A 135 15.11 -20.21 -3.55
CA ALA A 135 14.13 -19.73 -2.58
C ALA A 135 13.80 -18.25 -2.84
N PHE A 136 12.79 -17.74 -2.14
CA PHE A 136 12.51 -16.32 -2.06
C PHE A 136 12.08 -15.89 -0.67
N ASN A 137 12.24 -14.60 -0.37
CA ASN A 137 11.67 -13.96 0.81
C ASN A 137 10.49 -13.09 0.38
N LEU A 138 9.34 -13.29 1.01
CA LEU A 138 8.17 -12.43 0.97
C LEU A 138 8.25 -11.42 2.11
N PHE A 139 7.94 -10.16 1.80
CA PHE A 139 7.99 -9.06 2.73
C PHE A 139 6.66 -8.31 2.74
N PHE A 140 6.27 -7.82 3.92
CA PHE A 140 5.15 -6.90 4.09
C PHE A 140 5.26 -6.18 5.43
N TYR A 141 4.64 -5.02 5.53
CA TYR A 141 4.57 -4.27 6.77
C TYR A 141 3.25 -4.53 7.50
N VAL A 142 3.28 -4.51 8.83
CA VAL A 142 2.11 -4.54 9.70
C VAL A 142 2.24 -3.50 10.81
N ASN A 143 1.12 -3.15 11.44
CA ASN A 143 1.17 -2.36 12.68
C ASN A 143 1.89 -3.17 13.78
N PRO A 144 2.79 -2.55 14.58
CA PRO A 144 3.53 -3.26 15.64
C PRO A 144 2.68 -3.99 16.66
N THR A 145 1.44 -3.53 16.91
CA THR A 145 0.51 -4.21 17.83
C THR A 145 0.18 -5.64 17.39
N HIS A 146 0.33 -5.95 16.10
CA HIS A 146 0.10 -7.29 15.57
C HIS A 146 1.29 -8.24 15.78
N THR A 147 2.49 -7.73 16.06
CA THR A 147 3.70 -8.55 16.25
C THR A 147 4.09 -8.75 17.71
N GLN A 148 3.46 -8.02 18.65
CA GLN A 148 3.64 -8.21 20.08
C GLN A 148 3.05 -9.54 20.57
N PRO A 149 3.46 -10.06 21.74
CA PRO A 149 2.82 -11.23 22.35
C PRO A 149 1.29 -11.10 22.38
N GLY A 150 0.59 -12.11 21.87
CA GLY A 150 -0.87 -12.10 21.70
C GLY A 150 -1.39 -11.51 20.37
N GLY A 151 -0.51 -10.88 19.58
CA GLY A 151 -0.83 -10.37 18.24
C GLY A 151 -0.92 -11.47 17.18
N VAL A 152 -1.73 -11.23 16.14
CA VAL A 152 -1.99 -12.22 15.06
C VAL A 152 -0.76 -12.56 14.20
N CYS A 153 0.24 -11.69 14.19
CA CYS A 153 1.52 -11.87 13.50
C CYS A 153 2.66 -12.26 14.46
N HIS A 154 2.36 -12.76 15.66
CA HIS A 154 3.37 -13.17 16.62
C HIS A 154 3.69 -14.67 16.51
N GLY A 155 4.98 -15.03 16.66
CA GLY A 155 5.44 -16.42 16.68
C GLY A 155 5.01 -17.21 15.44
N ASN A 156 4.27 -18.31 15.64
CA ASN A 156 3.79 -19.16 14.55
C ASN A 156 2.68 -18.53 13.69
N GLY A 157 2.15 -17.36 14.08
CA GLY A 157 1.10 -16.64 13.34
C GLY A 157 1.60 -15.89 12.10
N LEU A 158 2.91 -15.76 11.90
CA LEU A 158 3.53 -14.95 10.83
C LEU A 158 3.10 -15.32 9.40
N THR A 159 2.75 -16.59 9.17
CA THR A 159 2.29 -17.10 7.87
C THR A 159 0.80 -17.39 7.83
N SER A 160 0.04 -16.97 8.86
CA SER A 160 -1.41 -17.17 8.91
C SER A 160 -2.15 -16.20 7.99
N LEU A 161 -3.35 -16.60 7.55
CA LEU A 161 -4.27 -15.71 6.83
C LEU A 161 -4.57 -14.43 7.62
N ALA A 162 -4.79 -14.57 8.93
CA ALA A 162 -5.09 -13.44 9.81
C ALA A 162 -3.93 -12.43 9.84
N CYS A 163 -2.68 -12.89 9.87
CA CYS A 163 -1.52 -12.00 9.79
C CYS A 163 -1.40 -11.33 8.42
N PHE A 164 -1.54 -12.11 7.34
CA PHE A 164 -1.42 -11.57 5.99
C PHE A 164 -2.46 -10.47 5.73
N GLN A 165 -3.68 -10.62 6.23
CA GLN A 165 -4.73 -9.60 6.13
C GLN A 165 -4.41 -8.28 6.88
N LYS A 166 -3.39 -8.27 7.75
CA LYS A 166 -2.90 -7.04 8.41
C LYS A 166 -1.82 -6.29 7.63
N ALA A 167 -1.43 -6.78 6.45
CA ALA A 167 -0.48 -6.09 5.61
C ALA A 167 -0.99 -4.68 5.28
N VAL A 168 -0.14 -3.68 5.47
CA VAL A 168 -0.45 -2.28 5.14
C VAL A 168 0.17 -1.90 3.81
N ALA A 169 -0.51 -1.00 3.10
CA ALA A 169 0.02 -0.37 1.90
C ALA A 169 1.31 0.41 2.23
N THR A 170 2.31 0.32 1.36
CA THR A 170 3.56 1.07 1.46
C THR A 170 4.04 1.55 0.10
N LYS A 171 4.82 2.64 0.12
CA LYS A 171 5.50 3.22 -1.05
C LYS A 171 7.00 2.99 -1.04
N SER A 172 7.51 2.30 -0.02
CA SER A 172 8.92 1.97 0.08
C SER A 172 9.11 0.69 0.86
N GLY A 173 10.22 0.00 0.64
CA GLY A 173 10.57 -1.17 1.40
C GLY A 173 12.04 -1.52 1.23
N VAL A 174 12.49 -2.44 2.07
CA VAL A 174 13.81 -3.07 1.95
C VAL A 174 13.65 -4.48 1.43
N TRP A 175 14.68 -5.01 0.78
CA TRP A 175 14.74 -6.42 0.44
C TRP A 175 16.04 -7.04 0.90
N GLN A 176 15.96 -8.34 1.11
CA GLN A 176 17.11 -9.23 1.26
C GLN A 176 16.76 -10.57 0.61
N THR A 177 17.65 -11.13 -0.19
CA THR A 177 17.47 -12.47 -0.75
C THR A 177 17.73 -13.56 0.30
N PRO A 178 17.16 -14.75 0.13
CA PRO A 178 17.44 -15.86 1.03
C PRO A 178 18.92 -16.25 1.05
N PRO A 179 19.43 -16.78 2.18
CA PRO A 179 20.79 -17.29 2.24
C PRO A 179 20.93 -18.58 1.41
N THR A 180 22.08 -18.69 0.76
CA THR A 180 22.59 -19.89 0.09
C THR A 180 22.92 -20.99 1.11
N LYS A 181 23.29 -22.18 0.63
CA LYS A 181 23.79 -23.28 1.49
C LYS A 181 25.02 -22.88 2.33
N LYS A 182 25.77 -21.86 1.89
CA LYS A 182 26.96 -21.32 2.59
C LYS A 182 26.62 -20.21 3.59
N GLY A 183 25.33 -19.93 3.83
CA GLY A 183 24.88 -18.89 4.77
C GLY A 183 24.84 -17.47 4.20
N ASN A 184 25.57 -17.17 3.12
CA ASN A 184 25.55 -15.85 2.49
C ASN A 184 24.26 -15.62 1.66
N PRO A 185 23.67 -14.40 1.66
CA PRO A 185 22.55 -14.06 0.78
C PRO A 185 22.85 -14.36 -0.70
N ALA A 186 21.91 -14.99 -1.40
CA ALA A 186 22.06 -15.29 -2.82
C ALA A 186 22.00 -14.02 -3.68
N GLY A 187 22.59 -14.03 -4.88
CA GLY A 187 22.35 -12.95 -5.84
C GLY A 187 20.86 -12.82 -6.16
N LEU A 188 20.37 -11.58 -6.28
CA LEU A 188 18.99 -11.33 -6.70
C LEU A 188 18.78 -11.86 -8.13
N SER A 189 17.72 -12.65 -8.30
CA SER A 189 17.23 -13.11 -9.60
C SER A 189 16.16 -12.17 -10.11
N HIS A 190 15.20 -11.84 -9.24
CA HIS A 190 14.14 -10.90 -9.53
C HIS A 190 13.51 -10.35 -8.24
N ILE A 191 12.81 -9.24 -8.38
CA ILE A 191 11.92 -8.67 -7.37
C ILE A 191 10.50 -8.54 -7.94
N SER A 192 9.50 -9.00 -7.20
CA SER A 192 8.09 -8.94 -7.60
C SER A 192 7.28 -8.11 -6.61
N PHE A 193 6.28 -7.38 -7.10
CA PHE A 193 5.44 -6.49 -6.30
C PHE A 193 3.96 -6.89 -6.42
N TYR A 194 3.24 -6.86 -5.31
CA TYR A 194 1.84 -7.27 -5.21
C TYR A 194 1.04 -6.19 -4.47
N GLY A 195 -0.17 -5.92 -4.94
CA GLY A 195 -1.00 -4.87 -4.36
C GLY A 195 -2.49 -5.18 -4.39
N GLU A 196 -3.28 -4.18 -4.00
CA GLU A 196 -4.73 -4.27 -4.05
C GLU A 196 -5.21 -4.03 -5.47
N ARG A 197 -6.25 -4.75 -5.87
CA ARG A 197 -6.99 -4.35 -7.07
C ARG A 197 -7.58 -2.99 -6.78
N VAL A 198 -7.32 -2.02 -7.64
CA VAL A 198 -8.09 -0.79 -7.64
C VAL A 198 -9.51 -1.26 -7.95
N SER A 199 -10.43 -1.13 -6.99
CA SER A 199 -11.84 -1.30 -7.30
C SER A 199 -12.10 -0.30 -8.42
N GLN A 200 -12.36 -0.80 -9.63
CA GLN A 200 -12.93 0.07 -10.64
C GLN A 200 -14.23 0.55 -10.01
N GLU A 201 -14.30 1.83 -9.62
CA GLU A 201 -15.58 2.44 -9.35
C GLU A 201 -16.44 2.08 -10.55
N GLU A 202 -17.47 1.27 -10.32
CA GLU A 202 -18.54 1.11 -11.29
C GLU A 202 -19.04 2.52 -11.51
N VAL A 203 -18.63 3.14 -12.62
CA VAL A 203 -19.17 4.42 -13.05
C VAL A 203 -20.67 4.17 -13.13
N PRO A 204 -21.50 4.83 -12.30
CA PRO A 204 -22.93 4.63 -12.36
C PRO A 204 -23.31 4.89 -13.81
N GLU A 205 -23.87 3.89 -14.49
CA GLU A 205 -24.36 4.12 -15.84
C GLU A 205 -25.28 5.34 -15.73
N PRO A 206 -25.06 6.39 -16.54
CA PRO A 206 -25.90 7.55 -16.48
C PRO A 206 -27.31 7.02 -16.70
N LEU A 207 -28.14 7.09 -15.66
CA LEU A 207 -29.56 6.73 -15.72
C LEU A 207 -30.06 7.31 -17.03
N THR A 208 -30.30 6.42 -17.99
CA THR A 208 -30.80 6.76 -19.30
C THR A 208 -31.91 7.77 -19.06
N ILE A 209 -31.73 8.97 -19.60
CA ILE A 209 -32.68 10.07 -19.56
C ILE A 209 -33.89 9.62 -20.40
N MET A 210 -34.64 8.61 -19.93
CA MET A 210 -35.97 8.23 -20.40
C MET A 210 -36.98 9.14 -19.69
N GLY A 211 -36.81 10.45 -19.83
CA GLY A 211 -37.52 11.39 -18.97
C GLY A 211 -37.75 12.77 -19.56
N SER A 212 -37.69 12.95 -20.88
CA SER A 212 -38.11 14.21 -21.51
C SER A 212 -38.29 14.10 -23.02
N VAL A 213 -39.21 13.24 -23.49
CA VAL A 213 -39.96 13.56 -24.71
C VAL A 213 -41.24 14.23 -24.27
N LEU A 214 -41.23 15.54 -24.44
CA LEU A 214 -42.31 16.50 -24.31
C LEU A 214 -43.68 15.95 -24.76
N ALA A 215 -44.56 15.71 -23.80
CA ALA A 215 -46.01 15.74 -24.02
C ALA A 215 -46.45 17.22 -24.16
N LEU A 216 -46.17 17.82 -25.31
CA LEU A 216 -46.82 19.05 -25.77
C LEU A 216 -48.13 18.64 -26.45
N GLY A 217 -49.27 18.86 -25.81
CA GLY A 217 -50.55 18.53 -26.41
C GLY A 217 -51.80 18.81 -25.57
N LEU A 218 -52.11 20.10 -25.39
CA LEU A 218 -53.46 20.67 -25.48
C LEU A 218 -54.55 20.15 -24.50
N GLY A 219 -54.78 20.93 -23.44
CA GLY A 219 -55.95 20.79 -22.57
C GLY A 219 -56.27 22.04 -21.75
N TRP A 220 -56.24 23.23 -22.36
CA TRP A 220 -56.76 24.46 -21.74
C TRP A 220 -58.11 24.83 -22.36
N GLY A 221 -59.16 24.68 -21.57
CA GLY A 221 -60.52 25.04 -21.96
C GLY A 221 -61.45 25.14 -20.75
N MET A 222 -61.18 26.07 -19.83
CA MET A 222 -62.22 26.56 -18.91
C MET A 222 -62.25 28.08 -18.96
N LYS A 223 -63.22 28.59 -19.71
CA LYS A 223 -63.56 30.00 -19.79
C LYS A 223 -64.46 30.38 -18.61
N GLN A 224 -64.07 31.47 -17.98
CA GLN A 224 -64.79 32.22 -16.95
C GLN A 224 -66.21 32.65 -17.37
N GLN A 225 -67.10 32.73 -16.38
CA GLN A 225 -68.00 33.88 -16.16
C GLN A 225 -68.59 33.74 -14.74
N GLN A 226 -68.06 34.41 -13.71
CA GLN A 226 -68.48 35.75 -13.24
C GLN A 226 -70.02 35.92 -13.24
N GLN A 227 -70.67 35.76 -12.09
CA GLN A 227 -70.90 36.76 -11.01
C GLN A 227 -72.22 37.54 -11.14
N LYS A 228 -72.87 37.72 -9.98
CA LYS A 228 -73.91 38.71 -9.56
C LYS A 228 -75.36 38.24 -9.71
N ARG A 229 -76.06 37.98 -8.58
CA ARG A 229 -76.95 38.90 -7.80
C ARG A 229 -78.23 39.20 -8.58
N LYS A 230 -79.47 39.06 -8.10
CA LYS A 230 -80.09 39.44 -6.80
C LYS A 230 -81.62 39.15 -6.92
N THR A 231 -82.31 38.84 -5.79
CA THR A 231 -83.68 39.33 -5.39
C THR A 231 -84.87 39.01 -6.34
N SER A 232 -86.06 38.54 -5.97
CA SER A 232 -86.95 38.80 -4.83
C SER A 232 -88.14 37.81 -4.85
N GLN A 233 -88.78 37.63 -3.69
CA GLN A 233 -90.21 37.25 -3.54
C GLN A 233 -91.09 38.22 -4.37
N VAL A 234 -92.22 37.85 -4.96
CA VAL A 234 -93.47 37.25 -4.43
C VAL A 234 -94.20 36.57 -5.58
#